data_AF-A0A9D0ZX99-F1
#
_entry.id   AF-A0A9D0ZX99-F1
#
_cell.length_a   1.000
_cell.length_b   1.000
_cell.length_c   1.000
_cell.angle_alpha   90.00
_cell.angle_beta   90.00
_cell.angle_gamma   90.00
#
_symmetry.space_group_name_H-M   'P 1'
#
loop_
_entity.id
_entity.type
_entity.pdbx_description
1 polymer ?
#
loop_
_entity_poly.entity_id
_entity_poly.type
_entity_poly.pdbx_seq_one_letter_code
_entity_poly.pdbx_strand_id
1 'polypeptide(L)'
;MKKVRFLCLTVLTMGLLTGCQRFSPDGTAVTIRSNGKIQSVVKESFDKEYYSEEELQAEIENAVSQYNTNAGAENVEQKGFSVEDQVATLEIDYATGEDYANFNNVTFFTGDVLTAYYDAGYDFQATFQSVEKGTVVSSAVTREEVLNSYNYDILILEEPIEVKVPGNIVYASTNVEITGKNTARVVSPDAETAETESETETESTSESGEVQTVALEPMTEETGEEESIQLAYILYN
;
A
#
# COMPACT_ATOMS: atom_id res chain seq x y z
N MET A 1 -31.64 61.95 25.81
CA MET A 1 -30.48 61.62 26.66
C MET A 1 -30.97 60.57 27.66
N LYS A 2 -30.43 59.36 27.83
CA LYS A 2 -29.07 58.84 27.73
C LYS A 2 -29.10 57.43 27.11
N LYS A 3 -28.12 57.13 26.26
CA LYS A 3 -27.89 55.81 25.64
C LYS A 3 -27.20 54.90 26.65
N VAL A 4 -27.68 53.68 26.85
CA VAL A 4 -26.91 52.62 27.52
C VAL A 4 -26.78 51.48 26.51
N ARG A 5 -25.57 51.32 26.00
CA ARG A 5 -25.15 50.24 25.12
C ARG A 5 -24.74 49.07 26.01
N PHE A 6 -25.44 47.94 25.95
CA PHE A 6 -24.94 46.69 26.50
C PHE A 6 -24.40 45.84 25.34
N LEU A 7 -23.07 45.76 25.33
CA LEU A 7 -22.24 44.87 24.53
C LEU A 7 -22.48 43.44 25.03
N CYS A 8 -23.27 42.65 24.30
CA CYS A 8 -23.29 41.20 24.47
C CYS A 8 -22.12 40.64 23.66
N LEU A 9 -21.06 40.28 24.37
CA LEU A 9 -19.89 39.57 23.90
C LEU A 9 -20.33 38.21 23.33
N THR A 10 -20.60 38.13 22.03
CA THR A 10 -20.71 36.86 21.32
C THR A 10 -19.34 36.19 21.35
N VAL A 11 -19.19 35.18 22.20
CA VAL A 11 -18.05 34.27 22.17
C VAL A 11 -18.13 33.52 20.85
N LEU A 12 -17.44 34.06 19.86
CA LEU A 12 -17.13 33.41 18.60
C LEU A 12 -16.15 32.28 18.94
N THR A 13 -16.68 31.08 19.20
CA THR A 13 -15.89 29.85 19.27
C THR A 13 -15.39 29.54 17.87
N MET A 14 -14.38 30.29 17.45
CA MET A 14 -13.60 30.00 16.25
C MET A 14 -12.56 28.96 16.59
N GLY A 15 -12.72 27.80 15.95
CA GLY A 15 -11.63 27.01 15.40
C GLY A 15 -10.73 26.32 16.41
N LEU A 16 -11.10 25.09 16.77
CA LEU A 16 -10.17 23.95 16.73
C LEU A 16 -10.97 22.71 16.31
N LEU A 17 -11.48 22.72 15.08
CA LEU A 17 -11.59 21.46 14.35
C LEU A 17 -10.14 21.07 14.05
N THR A 18 -9.48 20.41 15.01
CA THR A 18 -8.36 19.54 14.69
C THR A 18 -8.95 18.47 13.80
N GLY A 19 -9.00 18.74 12.50
CA GLY A 19 -9.32 17.75 11.51
C GLY A 19 -8.27 16.67 11.65
N CYS A 20 -8.60 15.60 12.36
CA CYS A 20 -8.03 14.31 12.06
C CYS A 20 -8.36 14.08 10.60
N GLN A 21 -7.46 14.47 9.71
CA GLN A 21 -7.57 14.19 8.30
C GLN A 21 -7.73 12.68 8.20
N ARG A 22 -8.96 12.26 7.86
CA ARG A 22 -9.24 10.85 7.64
C ARG A 22 -8.38 10.46 6.45
N PHE A 23 -7.58 9.43 6.65
CA PHE A 23 -6.84 8.82 5.55
C PHE A 23 -7.88 8.20 4.64
N SER A 24 -7.89 8.65 3.39
CA SER A 24 -8.85 8.25 2.35
C SER A 24 -8.02 8.06 1.09
N PRO A 25 -7.42 6.89 0.90
CA PRO A 25 -6.55 6.61 -0.23
C PRO A 25 -7.34 6.63 -1.54
N ASP A 26 -6.69 7.02 -2.62
CA ASP A 26 -7.28 7.04 -3.96
C ASP A 26 -7.16 5.67 -4.64
N GLY A 27 -6.18 4.86 -4.23
CA GLY A 27 -5.97 3.49 -4.70
C GLY A 27 -5.82 2.48 -3.56
N THR A 28 -5.02 1.43 -3.80
CA THR A 28 -4.67 0.45 -2.78
C THR A 28 -3.80 1.08 -1.69
N ALA A 29 -4.15 0.79 -0.44
CA ALA A 29 -3.42 1.31 0.72
C ALA A 29 -3.43 0.36 1.91
N VAL A 30 -2.41 0.54 2.75
CA VAL A 30 -2.30 -0.10 4.05
C VAL A 30 -2.21 0.92 5.18
N THR A 31 -2.90 0.65 6.27
CA THR A 31 -2.79 1.40 7.52
C THR A 31 -2.29 0.47 8.61
N ILE A 32 -1.13 0.79 9.17
CA ILE A 32 -0.62 0.16 10.40
C ILE A 32 -1.24 0.88 11.58
N ARG A 33 -1.97 0.14 12.41
CA ARG A 33 -2.57 0.66 13.64
C ARG A 33 -1.54 0.61 14.77
N SER A 34 -1.71 1.47 15.77
CA SER A 34 -0.79 1.55 16.93
C SER A 34 -0.72 0.28 17.79
N ASN A 35 -1.60 -0.69 17.54
CA ASN A 35 -1.60 -2.00 18.19
C ASN A 35 -0.98 -3.11 17.30
N GLY A 36 -0.33 -2.75 16.18
CA GLY A 36 0.31 -3.69 15.26
C GLY A 36 -0.61 -4.33 14.23
N LYS A 37 -1.94 -4.13 14.34
CA LYS A 37 -2.89 -4.62 13.33
C LYS A 37 -2.74 -3.85 12.02
N ILE A 38 -2.94 -4.54 10.90
CA ILE A 38 -2.93 -3.95 9.57
C ILE A 38 -4.37 -3.85 9.07
N GLN A 39 -4.72 -2.74 8.44
CA GLN A 39 -5.93 -2.63 7.63
C GLN A 39 -5.52 -2.34 6.20
N SER A 40 -5.97 -3.16 5.25
CA SER A 40 -5.86 -2.87 3.83
C SER A 40 -7.17 -2.33 3.28
N VAL A 41 -7.06 -1.43 2.31
CA VAL A 41 -8.13 -1.03 1.41
C VAL A 41 -7.58 -1.22 0.01
N VAL A 42 -8.19 -2.10 -0.78
CA VAL A 42 -7.85 -2.32 -2.19
C VAL A 42 -8.92 -1.63 -3.02
N LYS A 43 -8.50 -0.83 -4.01
CA LYS A 43 -9.41 -0.16 -4.95
C LYS A 43 -8.92 -0.39 -6.36
N GLU A 44 -9.69 -1.16 -7.14
CA GLU A 44 -9.31 -1.55 -8.49
C GLU A 44 -10.45 -1.40 -9.48
N SER A 45 -10.09 -1.21 -10.75
CA SER A 45 -11.07 -1.18 -11.84
C SER A 45 -11.79 -2.51 -11.94
N PHE A 46 -13.11 -2.43 -12.01
CA PHE A 46 -14.05 -3.54 -12.17
C PHE A 46 -14.98 -3.24 -13.34
N ASP A 47 -14.39 -2.87 -14.47
CA ASP A 47 -15.06 -2.35 -15.68
C ASP A 47 -15.27 -3.42 -16.76
N LYS A 48 -14.75 -4.63 -16.56
CA LYS A 48 -14.86 -5.71 -17.54
C LYS A 48 -16.16 -6.46 -17.37
N GLU A 49 -16.95 -6.55 -18.44
CA GLU A 49 -18.27 -7.21 -18.44
C GLU A 49 -18.22 -8.69 -18.05
N TYR A 50 -17.06 -9.34 -18.19
CA TYR A 50 -16.87 -10.73 -17.80
C TYR A 50 -16.53 -10.91 -16.31
N TYR A 51 -16.36 -9.83 -15.55
CA TYR A 51 -16.18 -9.92 -14.10
C TYR A 51 -17.51 -10.09 -13.39
N SER A 52 -17.55 -11.01 -12.42
CA SER A 52 -18.70 -11.25 -11.56
C SER A 52 -18.38 -10.84 -10.13
N GLU A 53 -19.14 -9.88 -9.61
CA GLU A 53 -19.03 -9.43 -8.22
C GLU A 53 -19.26 -10.59 -7.24
N GLU A 54 -20.24 -11.46 -7.52
CA GLU A 54 -20.56 -12.62 -6.69
C GLU A 54 -19.42 -13.65 -6.68
N GLU A 55 -18.81 -13.92 -7.83
CA GLU A 55 -17.68 -14.86 -7.92
C GLU A 55 -16.45 -14.30 -7.21
N LEU A 56 -16.11 -13.03 -7.43
CA LEU A 56 -14.98 -12.39 -6.73
C LEU A 56 -15.20 -12.37 -5.22
N GLN A 57 -16.42 -12.04 -4.75
CA GLN A 57 -16.74 -12.07 -3.33
C GLN A 57 -16.57 -13.48 -2.76
N ALA A 58 -17.08 -14.51 -3.45
CA ALA A 58 -16.95 -15.90 -3.01
C ALA A 58 -15.49 -16.35 -2.96
N GLU A 59 -14.64 -15.93 -3.91
CA GLU A 59 -13.20 -16.20 -3.91
C GLU A 59 -12.50 -15.54 -2.73
N ILE A 60 -12.81 -14.28 -2.43
CA ILE A 60 -12.26 -13.55 -1.27
C ILE A 60 -12.66 -14.26 0.04
N GLU A 61 -13.94 -14.56 0.22
CA GLU A 61 -14.44 -15.26 1.42
C GLU A 61 -13.78 -16.63 1.58
N ASN A 62 -13.59 -17.35 0.47
CA ASN A 62 -12.92 -18.64 0.46
C ASN A 62 -11.43 -18.53 0.83
N ALA A 63 -10.70 -17.55 0.29
CA ALA A 63 -9.30 -17.30 0.62
C ALA A 63 -9.12 -16.97 2.11
N VAL A 64 -9.95 -16.08 2.66
CA VAL A 64 -9.96 -15.74 4.10
C VAL A 64 -10.25 -16.98 4.95
N SER A 65 -11.27 -17.76 4.60
CA SER A 65 -11.63 -18.97 5.32
C SER A 65 -10.50 -20.00 5.30
N GLN A 66 -9.85 -20.21 4.16
CA GLN A 66 -8.74 -21.16 4.02
C GLN A 66 -7.54 -20.72 4.85
N TYR A 67 -7.14 -19.45 4.76
CA TYR A 67 -6.03 -18.91 5.52
C TYR A 67 -6.23 -19.09 7.03
N ASN A 68 -7.37 -18.66 7.56
CA ASN A 68 -7.69 -18.78 8.98
C ASN A 68 -7.80 -20.24 9.46
N THR A 69 -8.33 -21.13 8.61
CA THR A 69 -8.36 -22.57 8.91
C THR A 69 -6.96 -23.14 9.04
N ASN A 70 -6.05 -22.78 8.13
CA ASN A 70 -4.67 -23.24 8.14
C ASN A 70 -3.88 -22.64 9.32
N ALA A 71 -4.12 -21.38 9.66
CA ALA A 71 -3.51 -20.71 10.81
C ALA A 71 -4.06 -21.22 12.16
N GLY A 72 -5.27 -21.78 12.17
CA GLY A 72 -5.96 -22.21 13.40
C GLY A 72 -6.48 -21.05 14.27
N ALA A 73 -6.58 -19.85 13.69
CA ALA A 73 -7.04 -18.61 14.33
C ALA A 73 -7.69 -17.68 13.31
N GLU A 74 -8.56 -16.78 13.77
CA GLU A 74 -9.19 -15.72 12.95
C GLU A 74 -8.25 -14.52 12.82
N ASN A 75 -7.15 -14.70 12.08
CA ASN A 75 -6.12 -13.67 11.93
C ASN A 75 -6.43 -12.67 10.81
N VAL A 76 -7.25 -13.07 9.83
CA VAL A 76 -7.66 -12.23 8.69
C VAL A 76 -9.18 -12.09 8.70
N GLU A 77 -9.67 -10.86 8.55
CA GLU A 77 -11.10 -10.57 8.60
C GLU A 77 -11.49 -9.61 7.47
N GLN A 78 -12.32 -10.09 6.54
CA GLN A 78 -12.96 -9.23 5.55
C GLN A 78 -13.95 -8.29 6.24
N LYS A 79 -13.74 -6.98 6.07
CA LYS A 79 -14.60 -5.93 6.66
C LYS A 79 -15.67 -5.45 5.70
N GLY A 80 -15.37 -5.44 4.41
CA GLY A 80 -16.30 -5.01 3.40
C GLY A 80 -15.80 -5.37 2.01
N PHE A 81 -16.75 -5.60 1.11
CA PHE A 81 -16.53 -5.69 -0.32
C PHE A 81 -17.72 -5.03 -1.01
N SER A 82 -17.45 -4.23 -2.03
CA SER A 82 -18.48 -3.53 -2.81
C SER A 82 -17.95 -3.18 -4.18
N VAL A 83 -18.81 -3.23 -5.20
CA VAL A 83 -18.55 -2.66 -6.52
C VAL A 83 -19.44 -1.43 -6.72
N GLU A 84 -18.83 -0.25 -6.82
CA GLU A 84 -19.51 1.01 -7.09
C GLU A 84 -18.83 1.72 -8.26
N ASP A 85 -19.60 2.25 -9.22
CA ASP A 85 -19.08 2.98 -10.38
C ASP A 85 -17.95 2.25 -11.15
N GLN A 86 -18.06 0.92 -11.31
CA GLN A 86 -17.04 0.05 -11.92
C GLN A 86 -15.71 0.05 -11.17
N VAL A 87 -15.73 0.27 -9.85
CA VAL A 87 -14.57 0.15 -8.97
C VAL A 87 -14.90 -0.85 -7.86
N ALA A 88 -14.12 -1.93 -7.79
CA ALA A 88 -14.17 -2.85 -6.67
C ALA A 88 -13.39 -2.25 -5.49
N THR A 89 -14.03 -2.19 -4.33
CA THR A 89 -13.39 -1.81 -3.06
C THR A 89 -13.45 -2.99 -2.10
N LEU A 90 -12.30 -3.41 -1.60
CA LEU A 90 -12.15 -4.48 -0.61
C LEU A 90 -11.44 -3.95 0.63
N GLU A 91 -12.02 -4.17 1.80
CA GLU A 91 -11.40 -3.85 3.09
C GLU A 91 -11.12 -5.13 3.88
N ILE A 92 -9.88 -5.30 4.34
CA ILE A 92 -9.47 -6.46 5.17
C ILE A 92 -8.67 -5.97 6.37
N ASP A 93 -8.96 -6.52 7.55
CA ASP A 93 -8.13 -6.39 8.75
C ASP A 93 -7.26 -7.65 8.90
N TYR A 94 -5.99 -7.44 9.27
CA TYR A 94 -5.02 -8.49 9.58
C TYR A 94 -4.51 -8.30 11.01
N ALA A 95 -4.30 -9.41 11.72
CA ALA A 95 -3.84 -9.37 13.10
C ALA A 95 -2.41 -8.82 13.22
N THR A 96 -1.54 -9.12 12.25
CA THR A 96 -0.13 -8.73 12.22
C THR A 96 0.34 -8.40 10.80
N GLY A 97 1.53 -7.79 10.68
CA GLY A 97 2.21 -7.63 9.39
C GLY A 97 2.59 -8.97 8.74
N GLU A 98 2.91 -9.99 9.54
CA GLU A 98 3.17 -11.35 9.04
C GLU A 98 1.91 -11.97 8.42
N ASP A 99 0.74 -11.76 9.02
CA ASP A 99 -0.52 -12.23 8.43
C ASP A 99 -0.84 -11.52 7.11
N TYR A 100 -0.54 -10.23 7.00
CA TYR A 100 -0.65 -9.49 5.73
C TYR A 100 0.29 -10.07 4.67
N ALA A 101 1.57 -10.25 5.01
CA ALA A 101 2.59 -10.79 4.11
C ALA A 101 2.19 -12.18 3.59
N ASN A 102 1.81 -13.08 4.49
CA ASN A 102 1.48 -14.47 4.15
C ASN A 102 0.17 -14.60 3.38
N PHE A 103 -0.86 -13.79 3.73
CA PHE A 103 -2.15 -13.83 3.04
C PHE A 103 -2.05 -13.31 1.60
N ASN A 104 -1.34 -12.20 1.41
CA ASN A 104 -1.19 -11.57 0.09
C ASN A 104 0.01 -12.11 -0.71
N ASN A 105 0.86 -12.95 -0.09
CA ASN A 105 2.08 -13.49 -0.68
C ASN A 105 3.04 -12.39 -1.17
N VAL A 106 3.32 -11.44 -0.28
CA VAL A 106 4.19 -10.28 -0.53
C VAL A 106 5.21 -10.09 0.57
N THR A 107 6.29 -9.37 0.28
CA THR A 107 7.20 -8.86 1.32
C THR A 107 6.51 -7.73 2.09
N PHE A 108 6.23 -7.97 3.37
CA PHE A 108 5.74 -6.95 4.29
C PHE A 108 6.23 -7.22 5.71
N PHE A 109 6.96 -6.27 6.29
CA PHE A 109 7.50 -6.37 7.64
C PHE A 109 7.18 -5.11 8.44
N THR A 110 6.76 -5.30 9.69
CA THR A 110 6.61 -4.25 10.69
C THR A 110 7.30 -4.67 11.98
N GLY A 111 8.14 -3.82 12.54
CA GLY A 111 8.83 -4.09 13.80
C GLY A 111 9.86 -3.00 14.09
N ASP A 112 10.77 -3.24 15.03
CA ASP A 112 11.90 -2.32 15.25
C ASP A 112 13.07 -2.60 14.28
N VAL A 113 13.94 -1.59 14.14
CA VAL A 113 15.10 -1.63 13.23
C VAL A 113 16.05 -2.80 13.55
N LEU A 114 16.19 -3.18 14.82
CA LEU A 114 17.11 -4.25 15.22
C LEU A 114 16.58 -5.62 14.85
N THR A 115 15.30 -5.90 15.11
CA THR A 115 14.66 -7.15 14.68
C THR A 115 14.64 -7.25 13.15
N ALA A 116 14.37 -6.15 12.43
CA ALA A 116 14.46 -6.14 10.97
C ALA A 116 15.85 -6.57 10.47
N TYR A 117 16.92 -6.05 11.10
CA TYR A 117 18.29 -6.33 10.67
C TYR A 117 18.82 -7.69 11.13
N TYR A 118 18.71 -8.00 12.43
CA TYR A 118 19.34 -9.16 13.05
C TYR A 118 18.52 -10.44 12.92
N ASP A 119 17.18 -10.34 12.98
CA ASP A 119 16.30 -11.52 13.02
C ASP A 119 15.68 -11.79 11.65
N ALA A 120 15.19 -10.75 10.97
CA ALA A 120 14.57 -10.86 9.65
C ALA A 120 15.56 -10.76 8.48
N GLY A 121 16.79 -10.30 8.74
CA GLY A 121 17.88 -10.30 7.75
C GLY A 121 17.80 -9.20 6.69
N TYR A 122 17.00 -8.15 6.92
CA TYR A 122 16.96 -6.99 6.03
C TYR A 122 18.23 -6.17 6.19
N ASP A 123 19.00 -6.02 5.12
CA ASP A 123 20.29 -5.35 5.18
C ASP A 123 20.21 -3.84 4.87
N PHE A 124 19.03 -3.31 4.55
CA PHE A 124 18.77 -1.88 4.27
C PHE A 124 19.62 -1.32 3.12
N GLN A 125 19.75 -2.07 2.02
CA GLN A 125 20.43 -1.61 0.80
C GLN A 125 19.53 -0.66 -0.01
N ALA A 126 19.41 0.57 0.49
CA ALA A 126 18.70 1.64 -0.20
C ALA A 126 19.40 2.98 0.00
N THR A 127 19.03 3.96 -0.83
CA THR A 127 19.32 5.36 -0.54
C THR A 127 18.20 5.91 0.32
N PHE A 128 18.56 6.63 1.39
CA PHE A 128 17.61 7.14 2.36
C PHE A 128 17.53 8.67 2.36
N GLN A 129 16.34 9.15 2.71
CA GLN A 129 16.01 10.54 2.94
C GLN A 129 15.48 10.72 4.36
N SER A 130 15.73 11.89 4.94
CA SER A 130 15.21 12.29 6.25
C SER A 130 13.98 13.18 6.10
N VAL A 131 13.05 13.03 7.02
CA VAL A 131 11.73 13.65 6.98
C VAL A 131 11.49 14.41 8.28
N GLU A 132 11.12 15.68 8.17
CA GLU A 132 10.65 16.47 9.30
C GLU A 132 9.28 17.06 8.99
N LYS A 133 8.33 16.83 9.91
CA LYS A 133 6.96 17.38 9.82
C LYS A 133 6.25 17.08 8.49
N GLY A 134 6.54 15.92 7.89
CA GLY A 134 5.96 15.47 6.63
C GLY A 134 6.60 16.12 5.40
N THR A 135 7.86 16.55 5.49
CA THR A 135 8.62 17.09 4.36
C THR A 135 10.03 16.52 4.38
N VAL A 136 10.54 16.15 3.20
CA VAL A 136 11.93 15.71 3.06
C VAL A 136 12.86 16.90 3.32
N VAL A 137 13.82 16.73 4.23
CA VAL A 137 14.79 17.78 4.61
C VAL A 137 16.22 17.48 4.19
N SER A 138 16.55 16.22 3.92
CA SER A 138 17.83 15.80 3.33
C SER A 138 17.66 14.48 2.59
N SER A 139 18.32 14.36 1.43
CA SER A 139 18.40 13.14 0.61
C SER A 139 19.72 12.38 0.80
N ALA A 140 20.48 12.73 1.83
CA ALA A 140 21.77 12.14 2.15
C ALA A 140 21.75 11.57 3.57
N VAL A 141 21.02 10.47 3.75
CA VAL A 141 21.02 9.69 4.99
C VAL A 141 21.80 8.40 4.73
N THR A 142 22.76 8.10 5.60
CA THR A 142 23.59 6.91 5.46
C THR A 142 22.87 5.68 6.02
N ARG A 143 23.20 4.50 5.47
CA ARG A 143 22.74 3.22 6.02
C ARG A 143 23.08 3.06 7.51
N GLU A 144 24.25 3.56 7.94
CA GLU A 144 24.67 3.50 9.34
C GLU A 144 23.79 4.35 10.26
N GLU A 145 23.35 5.54 9.81
CA GLU A 145 22.39 6.37 10.55
C GLU A 145 21.03 5.67 10.72
N VAL A 146 20.54 5.01 9.66
CA VAL A 146 19.31 4.21 9.71
C VAL A 146 19.48 3.04 10.68
N LEU A 147 20.56 2.28 10.58
CA LEU A 147 20.86 1.16 11.48
C LEU A 147 20.95 1.57 12.95
N ASN A 148 21.44 2.79 13.24
CA ASN A 148 21.58 3.32 14.60
C ASN A 148 20.30 3.97 15.15
N SER A 149 19.18 3.89 14.41
CA SER A 149 17.89 4.48 14.79
C SER A 149 17.03 3.55 15.65
N TYR A 150 17.60 3.04 16.74
CA TYR A 150 17.00 1.96 17.57
C TYR A 150 15.68 2.27 18.26
N ASN A 151 15.28 3.55 18.32
CA ASN A 151 14.04 3.98 18.96
C ASN A 151 12.88 4.15 17.96
N TYR A 152 13.09 3.78 16.70
CA TYR A 152 12.09 3.87 15.65
C TYR A 152 11.60 2.50 15.23
N ASP A 153 10.33 2.44 14.93
CA ASP A 153 9.74 1.33 14.20
C ASP A 153 10.03 1.49 12.71
N ILE A 154 10.03 0.38 11.99
CA ILE A 154 10.24 0.31 10.55
C ILE A 154 9.12 -0.49 9.90
N LEU A 155 8.60 0.04 8.81
CA LEU A 155 7.82 -0.68 7.80
C LEU A 155 8.74 -0.98 6.61
N ILE A 156 8.74 -2.22 6.15
CA ILE A 156 9.42 -2.67 4.93
C ILE A 156 8.37 -3.34 4.05
N LEU A 157 8.25 -2.92 2.79
CA LEU A 157 7.28 -3.47 1.86
C LEU A 157 7.80 -3.39 0.42
N GLU A 158 7.25 -4.24 -0.46
CA GLU A 158 7.59 -4.21 -1.89
C GLU A 158 6.50 -3.56 -2.77
N GLU A 159 5.26 -3.51 -2.30
CA GLU A 159 4.13 -3.07 -3.11
C GLU A 159 4.11 -1.54 -3.31
N PRO A 160 3.80 -1.05 -4.53
CA PRO A 160 3.71 0.38 -4.85
C PRO A 160 2.37 0.99 -4.41
N ILE A 161 2.14 1.00 -3.10
CA ILE A 161 0.85 1.37 -2.48
C ILE A 161 0.97 2.60 -1.59
N GLU A 162 -0.18 3.19 -1.26
CA GLU A 162 -0.25 4.21 -0.22
C GLU A 162 -0.13 3.58 1.17
N VAL A 163 0.55 4.26 2.08
CA VAL A 163 0.76 3.76 3.43
C VAL A 163 0.44 4.81 4.47
N LYS A 164 -0.09 4.35 5.60
CA LYS A 164 -0.21 5.13 6.83
C LYS A 164 0.39 4.38 8.01
N VAL A 165 1.35 5.02 8.67
CA VAL A 165 2.02 4.51 9.88
C VAL A 165 1.42 5.16 11.14
N PRO A 166 1.55 4.53 12.32
CA PRO A 166 1.00 5.10 13.57
C PRO A 166 1.80 6.33 14.07
N GLY A 167 3.04 6.48 13.62
CA GLY A 167 4.01 7.50 14.04
C GLY A 167 4.30 8.58 13.01
N ASN A 168 5.14 9.57 13.35
CA ASN A 168 5.66 10.47 12.31
C ASN A 168 6.80 9.79 11.57
N ILE A 169 6.77 9.85 10.24
CA ILE A 169 7.86 9.39 9.39
C ILE A 169 9.08 10.28 9.62
N VAL A 170 10.23 9.64 9.88
CA VAL A 170 11.50 10.29 10.17
C VAL A 170 12.57 9.96 9.14
N TYR A 171 12.53 8.76 8.58
CA TYR A 171 13.34 8.36 7.42
C TYR A 171 12.50 7.55 6.45
N ALA A 172 12.84 7.63 5.17
CA ALA A 172 12.31 6.74 4.16
C ALA A 172 13.37 6.43 3.10
N SER A 173 13.23 5.35 2.36
CA SER A 173 14.01 5.14 1.14
C SER A 173 13.54 6.08 0.03
N THR A 174 14.37 6.31 -0.99
CA THR A 174 14.08 7.29 -2.06
C THR A 174 12.96 6.87 -3.01
N ASN A 175 12.56 5.59 -3.04
CA ASN A 175 11.36 5.11 -3.73
C ASN A 175 10.07 5.32 -2.93
N VAL A 176 10.11 6.14 -1.88
CA VAL A 176 8.95 6.51 -1.07
C VAL A 176 8.69 8.01 -1.19
N GLU A 177 7.52 8.38 -1.69
CA GLU A 177 7.02 9.74 -1.70
C GLU A 177 6.34 10.07 -0.35
N ILE A 178 6.76 11.15 0.30
CA ILE A 178 6.17 11.61 1.56
C ILE A 178 4.95 12.49 1.27
N THR A 179 3.76 12.00 1.63
CA THR A 179 2.48 12.70 1.40
C THR A 179 1.94 13.40 2.64
N GLY A 180 2.55 13.14 3.81
CA GLY A 180 2.16 13.75 5.07
C GLY A 180 3.09 13.37 6.22
N LYS A 181 2.71 13.72 7.45
CA LYS A 181 3.51 13.40 8.64
C LYS A 181 3.64 11.90 8.89
N ASN A 182 2.57 11.17 8.63
CA ASN A 182 2.45 9.74 8.88
C ASN A 182 1.87 8.99 7.69
N THR A 183 1.88 9.60 6.51
CA THR A 183 1.41 9.01 5.27
C THR A 183 2.48 9.17 4.20
N ALA A 184 2.60 8.15 3.36
CA ALA A 184 3.52 8.11 2.24
C ALA A 184 2.94 7.24 1.12
N ARG A 185 3.60 7.24 -0.04
CA ARG A 185 3.30 6.37 -1.16
C ARG A 185 4.58 5.71 -1.64
N VAL A 186 4.56 4.39 -1.79
CA VAL A 186 5.65 3.66 -2.45
C VAL A 186 5.49 3.83 -3.95
N VAL A 187 6.59 4.13 -4.63
CA VAL A 187 6.62 4.41 -6.06
C VAL A 187 7.30 3.25 -6.77
N SER A 188 6.65 2.68 -7.79
CA SER A 188 7.28 1.69 -8.67
C SER A 188 8.46 2.31 -9.42
N PRO A 189 9.54 1.56 -9.67
CA PRO A 189 10.67 2.05 -10.48
C PRO A 189 10.24 2.55 -11.87
N ASP A 190 9.14 2.02 -12.44
CA ASP A 190 8.62 2.40 -13.76
C ASP A 190 7.68 3.61 -13.76
N ALA A 191 7.42 4.25 -12.62
CA ALA A 191 6.44 5.33 -12.52
C ALA A 191 6.93 6.69 -13.04
N GLU A 192 8.17 6.81 -13.51
CA GLU A 192 8.54 7.93 -14.40
C GLU A 192 7.94 7.67 -15.79
N THR A 193 6.77 8.27 -16.05
CA THR A 193 5.97 8.32 -17.30
C THR A 193 4.82 7.31 -17.42
N ALA A 194 3.66 7.71 -16.89
CA ALA A 194 2.37 7.23 -17.38
C ALA A 194 1.40 8.42 -17.54
N GLU A 195 1.73 9.33 -18.46
CA GLU A 195 0.70 10.14 -19.12
C GLU A 195 0.28 9.41 -20.40
N THR A 196 -0.99 9.00 -20.43
CA THR A 196 -1.85 8.81 -21.61
C THR A 196 -1.24 8.11 -22.83
N GLU A 197 -1.45 6.80 -22.96
CA GLU A 197 -1.71 6.23 -24.28
C GLU A 197 -2.96 5.33 -24.23
N SER A 198 -4.00 5.86 -24.89
CA SER A 198 -5.22 5.20 -25.28
C SER A 198 -5.00 4.51 -26.63
N GLU A 199 -5.88 3.56 -26.93
CA GLU A 199 -6.13 2.92 -28.23
C GLU A 199 -5.14 1.77 -28.58
N THR A 200 -5.52 0.64 -29.17
CA THR A 200 -6.72 0.33 -29.98
C THR A 200 -6.96 -1.18 -30.01
N GLU A 201 -8.22 -1.57 -30.01
CA GLU A 201 -8.71 -2.89 -30.42
C GLU A 201 -8.21 -3.27 -31.84
N THR A 202 -8.02 -4.57 -32.10
CA THR A 202 -8.31 -5.13 -33.43
C THR A 202 -8.89 -6.53 -33.31
N GLU A 203 -10.16 -6.59 -33.66
CA GLU A 203 -11.01 -7.75 -33.88
C GLU A 203 -10.53 -8.56 -35.10
N SER A 204 -10.74 -9.89 -35.12
CA SER A 204 -10.82 -10.68 -36.36
C SER A 204 -11.52 -12.03 -36.12
N THR A 205 -12.69 -12.18 -36.75
CA THR A 205 -13.54 -13.38 -36.77
C THR A 205 -13.43 -14.14 -38.10
N SER A 206 -13.49 -15.47 -38.01
CA SER A 206 -13.99 -16.50 -38.96
C SER A 206 -13.14 -17.08 -40.11
N GLU A 207 -13.07 -18.43 -40.03
CA GLU A 207 -13.36 -19.48 -41.03
C GLU A 207 -12.28 -20.12 -41.94
N SER A 208 -12.17 -21.43 -41.72
CA SER A 208 -12.03 -22.54 -42.70
C SER A 208 -10.64 -22.95 -43.19
N GLY A 209 -10.35 -24.24 -43.02
CA GLY A 209 -9.68 -25.04 -44.05
C GLY A 209 -8.27 -25.56 -43.75
N GLU A 210 -8.22 -26.86 -43.43
CA GLU A 210 -7.10 -27.80 -43.63
C GLU A 210 -5.87 -27.77 -42.70
N VAL A 211 -5.52 -29.00 -42.32
CA VAL A 211 -4.48 -29.43 -41.38
C VAL A 211 -3.09 -29.24 -41.99
N GLN A 212 -2.24 -28.47 -41.32
CA GLN A 212 -0.79 -28.52 -41.53
C GLN A 212 -0.10 -28.81 -40.20
N THR A 213 0.55 -29.97 -40.13
CA THR A 213 1.37 -30.39 -39.00
C THR A 213 2.61 -29.49 -38.95
N VAL A 214 2.59 -28.47 -38.09
CA VAL A 214 3.77 -27.66 -37.79
C VAL A 214 4.50 -28.32 -36.63
N ALA A 215 5.74 -28.72 -36.90
CA ALA A 215 6.66 -29.23 -35.89
C ALA A 215 6.85 -28.16 -34.81
N LEU A 216 6.68 -28.54 -33.55
CA LEU A 216 7.05 -27.73 -32.40
C LEU A 216 8.57 -27.55 -32.43
N GLU A 217 9.05 -26.42 -32.93
CA GLU A 217 10.39 -25.97 -32.63
C GLU A 217 10.45 -25.66 -31.12
N PRO A 218 11.53 -26.05 -30.42
CA PRO A 218 11.61 -25.78 -28.99
C PRO A 218 11.63 -24.26 -28.80
N MET A 219 10.64 -23.76 -28.05
CA MET A 219 10.69 -22.42 -27.46
C MET A 219 12.04 -22.30 -26.77
N THR A 220 12.89 -21.42 -27.31
CA THR A 220 14.02 -20.89 -26.57
C THR A 220 13.46 -20.23 -25.32
N GLU A 221 13.85 -20.73 -24.15
CA GLU A 221 13.70 -20.00 -22.89
C GLU A 221 14.39 -18.64 -23.08
N GLU A 222 13.60 -17.58 -23.26
CA GLU A 222 14.05 -16.27 -22.87
C GLU A 222 14.23 -16.32 -21.36
N THR A 223 15.48 -16.41 -20.94
CA THR A 223 15.88 -16.09 -19.58
C THR A 223 15.53 -14.61 -19.35
N GLY A 224 14.33 -14.36 -18.82
CA GLY A 224 13.94 -13.05 -18.32
C GLY A 224 14.97 -12.60 -17.30
N GLU A 225 15.42 -11.36 -17.42
CA GLU A 225 16.18 -10.71 -16.35
C GLU A 225 15.31 -10.76 -15.09
N GLU A 226 15.79 -11.36 -14.00
CA GLU A 226 15.11 -11.28 -12.71
C GLU A 226 15.03 -9.81 -12.33
N GLU A 227 13.85 -9.19 -12.47
CA GLU A 227 13.65 -7.83 -12.00
C GLU A 227 13.91 -7.81 -10.49
N SER A 228 14.96 -7.09 -10.10
CA SER A 228 15.28 -6.94 -8.70
C SER A 228 14.21 -6.08 -8.04
N ILE A 229 13.30 -6.68 -7.29
CA ILE A 229 12.27 -5.99 -6.52
C ILE A 229 12.97 -5.04 -5.53
N GLN A 230 12.77 -3.73 -5.70
CA GLN A 230 13.33 -2.73 -4.79
C GLN A 230 12.38 -2.54 -3.59
N LEU A 231 12.81 -2.98 -2.41
CA LEU A 231 12.07 -2.76 -1.17
C LEU A 231 12.00 -1.28 -0.80
N ALA A 232 10.84 -0.85 -0.31
CA ALA A 232 10.64 0.42 0.34
C ALA A 232 10.83 0.27 1.86
N TYR A 233 11.46 1.27 2.47
CA TYR A 233 11.75 1.34 3.90
C TYR A 233 11.17 2.64 4.46
N ILE A 234 10.39 2.56 5.53
CA ILE A 234 9.73 3.71 6.16
C ILE A 234 9.91 3.61 7.66
N LEU A 235 10.70 4.51 8.24
CA LEU A 235 10.95 4.57 9.68
C LEU A 235 10.09 5.64 10.33
N TYR A 236 9.53 5.33 11.50
CA TYR A 236 8.62 6.23 12.23
C TYR A 236 8.77 6.14 13.75
N ASN A 237 8.28 7.17 14.45
CA ASN A 237 8.40 7.35 15.91
C ASN A 237 7.11 7.18 16.71
#